data_AF-A0A979G995-F1
#
_entry.id   AF-A0A979G995-F1
#
_cell.length_a   1.000
_cell.length_b   1.000
_cell.length_c   1.000
_cell.angle_alpha   90.00
_cell.angle_beta   90.00
_cell.angle_gamma   90.00
#
_symmetry.space_group_name_H-M   'P 1'
#
loop_
_entity.id
_entity.type
_entity.pdbx_description
1 polymer ?
#
loop_
_entity_poly.entity_id
_entity_poly.type
_entity_poly.pdbx_seq_one_letter_code
_entity_poly.pdbx_strand_id
1 'polypeptide(L)'
;MSVYFIPLLTALAGWFTNKITISLLLNIFSKKQQQFADQVADFVSKQLFSFDDIRRQLAEPEKIKSMIPVVEVHMDTFLREKLPEAMPVFKMFIGDSTIQQVKKVLVAELDNMFPEIIDQYLQHTAKELDVRQLISRKIMGISGEQLKEQIKGSLRKELRMAELAGALFGLVIGLLQLMIALHHTN
;
A
#
# COMPACT_ATOMS: atom_id res chain seq x y z
N MET A 1 10.01 -40.71 42.03
CA MET A 1 11.01 -39.91 41.26
C MET A 1 10.47 -39.43 39.91
N SER A 2 9.65 -40.23 39.19
CA SER A 2 9.17 -39.87 37.85
C SER A 2 8.10 -38.77 37.77
N VAL A 3 7.36 -38.50 38.87
CA VAL A 3 6.22 -37.56 38.87
C VAL A 3 6.65 -36.09 38.76
N TYR A 4 7.86 -35.74 39.21
CA TYR A 4 8.37 -34.36 39.18
C TYR A 4 8.66 -33.84 37.76
N PHE A 5 8.73 -34.71 36.75
CA PHE A 5 8.94 -34.32 35.36
C PHE A 5 7.66 -33.88 34.65
N ILE A 6 6.49 -34.12 35.24
CA ILE A 6 5.19 -33.80 34.62
C ILE A 6 5.08 -32.31 34.24
N PRO A 7 5.40 -31.33 35.13
CA PRO A 7 5.28 -29.90 34.79
C PRO A 7 6.19 -29.45 33.65
N LEU A 8 7.37 -30.05 33.53
CA LEU A 8 8.32 -29.72 32.48
C LEU A 8 7.85 -30.27 31.13
N LEU A 9 7.37 -31.52 31.10
CA LEU A 9 6.87 -32.15 29.88
C LEU A 9 5.62 -31.46 29.35
N THR A 10 4.71 -31.05 30.23
CA THR A 10 3.49 -30.33 29.83
C THR A 10 3.80 -28.91 29.37
N ALA A 11 4.76 -28.22 29.99
CA ALA A 11 5.23 -26.91 29.51
C ALA A 11 5.84 -27.02 28.09
N LEU A 12 6.69 -28.01 27.85
CA LEU A 12 7.26 -28.28 26.53
C LEU A 12 6.19 -28.65 25.50
N ALA A 13 5.23 -29.50 25.88
CA ALA A 13 4.11 -29.87 25.01
C ALA A 13 3.25 -28.65 24.66
N GLY A 14 2.98 -27.77 25.62
CA GLY A 14 2.22 -26.53 25.42
C GLY A 14 2.93 -25.56 24.46
N TRP A 15 4.22 -25.34 24.67
CA TRP A 15 5.05 -24.53 23.75
C TRP A 15 5.06 -25.12 22.33
N PHE A 16 5.30 -26.42 22.20
CA PHE A 16 5.37 -27.11 20.92
C PHE A 16 4.04 -27.07 20.17
N THR A 17 2.94 -27.32 20.87
CA THR A 17 1.57 -27.27 20.31
C THR A 17 1.25 -25.88 19.81
N ASN A 18 1.57 -24.84 20.58
CA ASN A 18 1.31 -23.46 20.16
C ASN A 18 2.13 -23.07 18.92
N LYS A 19 3.40 -23.48 18.86
CA LYS A 19 4.28 -23.26 17.69
C LYS A 19 3.73 -23.92 16.42
N ILE A 20 3.23 -25.16 16.52
CA ILE A 20 2.59 -25.84 15.39
C ILE A 20 1.32 -25.09 14.97
N THR A 21 0.49 -24.71 15.94
CA THR A 21 -0.77 -23.99 15.70
C THR A 21 -0.55 -22.70 14.92
N ILE A 22 0.45 -21.90 15.31
CA ILE A 22 0.83 -20.68 14.57
C ILE A 22 1.22 -21.01 13.12
N SER A 23 2.04 -22.02 12.90
CA SER A 23 2.46 -22.42 11.55
C SER A 23 1.28 -22.87 10.68
N LEU A 24 0.33 -23.62 11.27
CA LEU A 24 -0.88 -24.08 10.59
C LEU A 24 -1.81 -22.92 10.24
N LEU A 25 -2.05 -21.99 11.18
CA LEU A 25 -2.87 -20.81 10.95
C LEU A 25 -2.34 -19.98 9.78
N LEU A 26 -1.02 -19.77 9.74
CA LEU A 26 -0.38 -19.05 8.66
C LEU A 26 -0.50 -19.77 7.30
N ASN A 27 -0.42 -21.11 7.26
CA ASN A 27 -0.66 -21.88 6.05
C ASN A 27 -2.11 -21.77 5.56
N ILE A 28 -3.08 -21.80 6.48
CA ILE A 28 -4.50 -21.62 6.16
C ILE A 28 -4.75 -20.20 5.66
N PHE A 29 -4.09 -19.21 6.24
CA PHE A 29 -4.18 -17.82 5.81
C PHE A 29 -3.72 -17.65 4.35
N SER A 30 -2.56 -18.21 3.98
CA SER A 30 -2.09 -18.17 2.59
C SER A 30 -3.08 -18.82 1.61
N LYS A 31 -3.81 -19.87 2.04
CA LYS A 31 -4.88 -20.48 1.22
C LYS A 31 -6.13 -19.59 1.08
N LYS A 32 -6.36 -18.69 2.04
CA LYS A 32 -7.48 -17.72 2.05
C LYS A 32 -7.06 -16.33 1.58
N GLN A 33 -5.86 -16.19 0.99
CA GLN A 33 -5.31 -14.93 0.52
C GLN A 33 -6.23 -14.19 -0.45
N GLN A 34 -6.93 -14.90 -1.34
CA GLN A 34 -7.90 -14.28 -2.26
C GLN A 34 -9.02 -13.54 -1.51
N GLN A 35 -9.62 -14.19 -0.50
CA GLN A 35 -10.68 -13.59 0.30
C GLN A 35 -10.17 -12.35 1.05
N PHE A 36 -8.95 -12.43 1.59
CA PHE A 36 -8.29 -11.29 2.23
C PHE A 36 -8.02 -10.15 1.23
N ALA A 37 -7.50 -10.48 0.04
CA ALA A 37 -7.23 -9.52 -1.02
C ALA A 37 -8.50 -8.77 -1.43
N ASP A 38 -9.62 -9.48 -1.56
CA ASP A 38 -10.90 -8.87 -1.94
C ASP A 38 -11.47 -7.98 -0.82
N GLN A 39 -11.31 -8.35 0.45
CA GLN A 39 -11.72 -7.52 1.59
C GLN A 39 -10.88 -6.25 1.71
N VAL A 40 -9.55 -6.37 1.58
CA VAL A 40 -8.64 -5.21 1.60
C VAL A 40 -8.92 -4.32 0.39
N ALA A 41 -9.11 -4.89 -0.79
CA ALA A 41 -9.45 -4.14 -1.99
C ALA A 41 -10.76 -3.37 -1.83
N ASP A 42 -11.80 -4.00 -1.25
CA ASP A 42 -13.07 -3.32 -0.95
C ASP A 42 -12.87 -2.18 0.06
N PHE A 43 -12.10 -2.41 1.11
CA PHE A 43 -11.85 -1.41 2.14
C PHE A 43 -11.08 -0.21 1.57
N VAL A 44 -9.96 -0.45 0.89
CA VAL A 44 -9.10 0.60 0.34
C VAL A 44 -9.82 1.38 -0.76
N SER A 45 -10.51 0.70 -1.69
CA SER A 45 -11.23 1.37 -2.78
C SER A 45 -12.37 2.26 -2.30
N LYS A 46 -13.03 1.91 -1.19
CA LYS A 46 -14.16 2.71 -0.65
C LYS A 46 -13.74 3.77 0.35
N GLN A 47 -12.69 3.53 1.15
CA GLN A 47 -12.36 4.36 2.31
C GLN A 47 -11.05 5.14 2.17
N LEU A 48 -10.13 4.70 1.30
CA LEU A 48 -8.78 5.26 1.23
C LEU A 48 -8.43 5.86 -0.13
N PHE A 49 -9.08 5.42 -1.21
CA PHE A 49 -8.84 5.92 -2.55
C PHE A 49 -10.04 6.75 -3.04
N SER A 50 -9.86 8.06 -3.11
CA SER A 50 -10.87 9.01 -3.59
C SER A 50 -10.31 9.80 -4.77
N PHE A 51 -10.91 9.62 -5.94
CA PHE A 51 -10.55 10.42 -7.12
C PHE A 51 -10.86 11.91 -6.93
N ASP A 52 -11.85 12.24 -6.10
CA ASP A 52 -12.17 13.63 -5.76
C ASP A 52 -11.05 14.29 -4.95
N ASP A 53 -10.42 13.56 -4.02
CA ASP A 53 -9.31 14.09 -3.23
C ASP A 53 -8.06 14.30 -4.10
N ILE A 54 -7.79 13.36 -5.01
CA ILE A 54 -6.71 13.49 -6.01
C ILE A 54 -6.99 14.69 -6.92
N ARG A 55 -8.23 14.84 -7.38
CA ARG A 55 -8.65 15.99 -8.20
C ARG A 55 -8.40 17.30 -7.49
N ARG A 56 -8.82 17.44 -6.24
CA ARG A 56 -8.61 18.66 -5.46
C ARG A 56 -7.14 19.00 -5.29
N GLN A 57 -6.31 17.99 -5.06
CA GLN A 57 -4.88 18.18 -4.87
C GLN A 57 -4.16 18.54 -6.19
N LEU A 58 -4.57 17.98 -7.32
CA LEU A 58 -3.96 18.25 -8.62
C LEU A 58 -4.47 19.55 -9.27
N ALA A 59 -5.74 19.89 -9.07
CA ALA A 59 -6.35 21.13 -9.56
C ALA A 59 -6.06 22.34 -8.65
N GLU A 60 -5.22 22.18 -7.63
CA GLU A 60 -4.81 23.28 -6.75
C GLU A 60 -3.97 24.30 -7.55
N PRO A 61 -4.30 25.61 -7.49
CA PRO A 61 -3.62 26.64 -8.30
C PRO A 61 -2.10 26.66 -8.12
N GLU A 62 -1.60 26.38 -6.93
CA GLU A 62 -0.16 26.34 -6.66
C GLU A 62 0.54 25.16 -7.36
N LYS A 63 -0.14 24.02 -7.50
CA LYS A 63 0.38 22.86 -8.26
C LYS A 63 0.38 23.15 -9.75
N ILE A 64 -0.66 23.79 -10.26
CA ILE A 64 -0.75 24.23 -11.66
C ILE A 64 0.39 25.21 -11.97
N LYS A 65 0.61 26.20 -11.12
CA LYS A 65 1.73 27.15 -11.26
C LYS A 65 3.09 26.48 -11.30
N SER A 66 3.28 25.39 -10.56
CA SER A 66 4.54 24.63 -10.59
C SER A 66 4.82 23.95 -11.94
N MET A 67 3.79 23.76 -12.79
CA MET A 67 3.93 23.21 -14.14
C MET A 67 4.23 24.28 -15.19
N ILE A 68 3.90 25.56 -14.93
CA ILE A 68 4.10 26.68 -15.85
C ILE A 68 5.54 26.78 -16.37
N PRO A 69 6.60 26.71 -15.53
CA PRO A 69 7.98 26.83 -16.02
C PRO A 69 8.36 25.75 -17.04
N VAL A 70 7.82 24.54 -16.89
CA VAL A 70 8.05 23.44 -17.84
C VAL A 70 7.43 23.76 -19.20
N VAL A 71 6.21 24.30 -19.19
CA VAL A 71 5.51 24.74 -20.40
C VAL A 71 6.25 25.91 -21.04
N GLU A 72 6.70 26.90 -20.28
CA GLU A 72 7.43 28.06 -20.80
C GLU A 72 8.74 27.69 -21.51
N VAL A 73 9.45 26.68 -21.01
CA VAL A 73 10.67 26.14 -21.65
C VAL A 73 10.31 25.49 -22.99
N HIS A 74 9.31 24.61 -23.02
CA HIS A 74 8.87 23.97 -24.27
C HIS A 74 8.30 24.96 -25.29
N MET A 75 7.60 26.00 -24.82
CA MET A 75 7.15 27.10 -25.66
C MET A 75 8.32 27.87 -26.26
N ASP A 76 9.38 28.13 -25.49
CA ASP A 76 10.57 28.82 -26.00
C ASP A 76 11.20 28.05 -27.16
N THR A 77 11.45 26.76 -26.95
CA THR A 77 11.99 25.85 -27.97
C THR A 77 11.07 25.78 -29.19
N PHE A 78 9.75 25.64 -28.97
CA PHE A 78 8.80 25.58 -30.08
C PHE A 78 8.79 26.86 -30.91
N LEU A 79 8.71 28.03 -30.27
CA LEU A 79 8.62 29.31 -30.97
C LEU A 79 9.93 29.74 -31.65
N ARG A 80 11.09 29.37 -31.09
CA ARG A 80 12.41 29.74 -31.63
C ARG A 80 12.96 28.77 -32.66
N GLU A 81 12.67 27.49 -32.52
CA GLU A 81 13.27 26.45 -33.37
C GLU A 81 12.22 25.81 -34.27
N LYS A 82 11.19 25.19 -33.68
CA LYS A 82 10.24 24.35 -34.42
C LYS A 82 9.30 25.14 -35.33
N LEU A 83 8.81 26.27 -34.86
CA LEU A 83 7.87 27.10 -35.61
C LEU A 83 8.55 27.76 -36.83
N PRO A 84 9.76 28.34 -36.74
CA PRO A 84 10.49 28.82 -37.91
C PRO A 84 10.92 27.72 -38.89
N GLU A 85 11.22 26.52 -38.39
CA GLU A 85 11.49 25.34 -39.24
C GLU A 85 10.26 24.94 -40.06
N ALA A 86 9.09 24.83 -39.41
CA ALA A 86 7.84 24.43 -40.06
C ALA A 86 7.23 25.55 -40.92
N MET A 87 7.36 26.81 -40.48
CA MET A 87 6.77 27.98 -41.11
C MET A 87 7.80 29.12 -41.22
N PRO A 88 8.67 29.10 -42.25
CA PRO A 88 9.76 30.06 -42.41
C PRO A 88 9.32 31.52 -42.48
N VAL A 89 8.08 31.79 -42.91
CA VAL A 89 7.49 33.13 -42.99
C VAL A 89 7.47 33.85 -41.64
N PHE A 90 7.35 33.13 -40.53
CA PHE A 90 7.30 33.72 -39.19
C PHE A 90 8.67 34.03 -38.59
N LYS A 91 9.75 33.53 -39.19
CA LYS A 91 11.13 33.69 -38.69
C LYS A 91 11.55 35.15 -38.52
N MET A 92 11.02 36.04 -39.37
CA MET A 92 11.31 37.48 -39.31
C MET A 92 10.39 38.27 -38.37
N PHE A 93 9.26 37.69 -37.95
CA PHE A 93 8.23 38.36 -37.13
C PHE A 93 8.23 37.88 -35.66
N ILE A 94 8.82 36.72 -35.38
CA ILE A 94 8.94 36.15 -34.04
C ILE A 94 10.28 36.57 -33.44
N GLY A 95 10.30 37.77 -32.85
CA GLY A 95 11.38 38.24 -31.98
C GLY A 95 11.11 37.95 -30.51
N ASP A 96 12.07 38.31 -29.65
CA ASP A 96 11.98 38.07 -28.19
C ASP A 96 10.72 38.69 -27.56
N SER A 97 10.30 39.88 -27.98
CA SER A 97 9.10 40.54 -27.47
C SER A 97 7.82 39.76 -27.81
N THR A 98 7.69 39.29 -29.05
CA THR A 98 6.57 38.48 -29.52
C THR A 98 6.50 37.17 -28.75
N ILE A 99 7.64 36.50 -28.53
CA ILE A 99 7.72 35.25 -27.77
C ILE A 99 7.23 35.47 -26.33
N GLN A 100 7.72 36.50 -25.65
CA GLN A 100 7.30 36.81 -24.27
C GLN A 100 5.81 37.12 -24.18
N GLN A 101 5.26 37.83 -25.18
CA GLN A 101 3.84 38.17 -25.21
C GLN A 101 2.97 36.95 -25.44
N VAL A 102 3.36 36.05 -26.36
CA VAL A 102 2.68 34.77 -26.58
C VAL A 102 2.73 33.89 -25.33
N LYS A 103 3.89 33.79 -24.68
CA LYS A 103 4.03 33.08 -23.40
C LYS A 103 3.08 33.61 -22.34
N LYS A 104 3.06 34.92 -22.13
CA LYS A 104 2.20 35.54 -21.12
C LYS A 104 0.71 35.26 -21.35
N VAL A 105 0.25 35.37 -22.61
CA VAL A 105 -1.15 35.09 -22.96
C VAL A 105 -1.46 33.61 -22.77
N LEU A 106 -0.57 32.71 -23.24
CA LEU A 106 -0.83 31.28 -23.13
C LEU A 106 -0.81 30.83 -21.67
N VAL A 107 0.15 31.27 -20.87
CA VAL A 107 0.21 30.92 -19.43
C VAL A 107 -1.06 31.34 -18.70
N ALA A 108 -1.59 32.54 -18.98
CA ALA A 108 -2.85 33.00 -18.41
C ALA A 108 -4.06 32.14 -18.85
N GLU A 109 -4.05 31.63 -20.08
CA GLU A 109 -5.08 30.70 -20.56
C GLU A 109 -4.94 29.32 -19.90
N LEU A 110 -3.71 28.82 -19.74
CA LEU A 110 -3.41 27.53 -19.14
C LEU A 110 -3.83 27.47 -17.67
N ASP A 111 -3.74 28.58 -16.93
CA ASP A 111 -4.25 28.67 -15.55
C ASP A 111 -5.75 28.31 -15.44
N ASN A 112 -6.53 28.61 -16.48
CA ASN A 112 -7.95 28.29 -16.53
C ASN A 112 -8.23 26.92 -17.15
N MET A 113 -7.43 26.51 -18.14
CA MET A 113 -7.62 25.24 -18.85
C MET A 113 -7.15 24.01 -18.06
N PHE A 114 -6.03 24.12 -17.32
CA PHE A 114 -5.45 22.97 -16.61
C PHE A 114 -6.39 22.35 -15.57
N PRO A 115 -7.11 23.10 -14.71
CA PRO A 115 -8.09 22.52 -13.81
C PRO A 115 -9.14 21.67 -14.53
N GLU A 116 -9.62 22.15 -15.68
CA GLU A 116 -10.65 21.48 -16.46
C GLU A 116 -10.12 20.21 -17.15
N ILE A 117 -8.92 20.28 -17.72
CA ILE A 117 -8.25 19.11 -18.33
C ILE A 117 -8.01 18.03 -17.27
N ILE A 118 -7.48 18.41 -16.10
CA ILE A 118 -7.24 17.49 -14.98
C ILE A 118 -8.55 16.86 -14.53
N ASP A 119 -9.62 17.65 -14.42
CA ASP A 119 -10.94 17.13 -14.05
C ASP A 119 -11.46 16.10 -15.04
N GLN A 120 -11.52 16.46 -16.33
CA GLN A 120 -12.02 15.55 -17.37
C GLN A 120 -11.19 14.25 -17.39
N TYR A 121 -9.86 14.36 -17.33
CA TYR A 121 -8.98 13.19 -17.32
C TYR A 121 -9.22 12.28 -16.10
N LEU A 122 -9.35 12.86 -14.91
CA LEU A 122 -9.60 12.09 -13.69
C LEU A 122 -10.99 11.46 -13.67
N GLN A 123 -12.01 12.13 -14.20
CA GLN A 123 -13.36 11.55 -14.33
C GLN A 123 -13.39 10.36 -15.29
N HIS A 124 -12.67 10.45 -16.41
CA HIS A 124 -12.51 9.32 -17.33
C HIS A 124 -11.75 8.17 -16.67
N THR A 125 -10.62 8.48 -16.03
CA THR A 125 -9.80 7.49 -15.33
C THR A 125 -10.56 6.81 -14.19
N ALA A 126 -11.38 7.54 -13.45
CA ALA A 126 -12.19 6.99 -12.37
C ALA A 126 -13.23 5.95 -12.85
N LYS A 127 -13.72 6.09 -14.09
CA LYS A 127 -14.67 5.13 -14.69
C LYS A 127 -13.97 3.89 -15.24
N GLU A 128 -12.75 4.03 -15.74
CA GLU A 128 -12.01 2.93 -16.36
C GLU A 128 -11.14 2.15 -15.36
N LEU A 129 -10.63 2.82 -14.34
CA LEU A 129 -9.72 2.22 -13.36
C LEU A 129 -10.49 1.57 -12.22
N ASP A 130 -10.61 0.24 -12.28
CA ASP A 130 -11.06 -0.55 -11.13
C ASP A 130 -9.93 -0.71 -10.10
N VAL A 131 -9.89 0.22 -9.14
CA VAL A 131 -8.92 0.23 -8.03
C VAL A 131 -9.04 -1.04 -7.18
N ARG A 132 -10.26 -1.57 -7.00
CA ARG A 132 -10.48 -2.81 -6.25
C ARG A 132 -9.77 -3.97 -6.95
N GLN A 133 -10.00 -4.13 -8.26
CA GLN A 133 -9.37 -5.20 -9.02
C GLN A 133 -7.85 -5.04 -9.11
N LEU A 134 -7.34 -3.80 -9.19
CA LEU A 134 -5.91 -3.51 -9.19
C LEU A 134 -5.24 -3.97 -7.88
N ILE A 135 -5.83 -3.62 -6.73
CA ILE A 135 -5.31 -3.99 -5.42
C ILE A 135 -5.38 -5.50 -5.21
N SER A 136 -6.52 -6.13 -5.51
CA SER A 136 -6.69 -7.58 -5.39
C SER A 136 -5.63 -8.31 -6.22
N ARG A 137 -5.40 -7.89 -7.48
CA ARG A 137 -4.33 -8.44 -8.33
C ARG A 137 -2.93 -8.24 -7.75
N LYS A 138 -2.61 -7.07 -7.19
CA LYS A 138 -1.31 -6.81 -6.56
C LYS A 138 -1.08 -7.70 -5.34
N ILE A 139 -2.10 -7.89 -4.49
CA ILE A 139 -2.01 -8.76 -3.32
C ILE A 139 -1.87 -10.22 -3.76
N MET A 140 -2.62 -10.65 -4.77
CA MET A 140 -2.53 -12.01 -5.31
C MET A 140 -1.22 -12.30 -6.05
N GLY A 141 -0.52 -11.26 -6.52
CA GLY A 141 0.83 -11.37 -7.08
C GLY A 141 1.91 -11.70 -6.04
N ILE A 142 1.60 -11.57 -4.73
CA ILE A 142 2.52 -11.94 -3.66
C ILE A 142 2.44 -13.45 -3.44
N SER A 143 3.58 -14.14 -3.48
CA SER A 143 3.61 -15.59 -3.20
C SER A 143 3.17 -15.89 -1.76
N GLY A 144 2.55 -17.05 -1.56
CA GLY A 144 2.07 -17.46 -0.23
C GLY A 144 3.17 -17.52 0.83
N GLU A 145 4.41 -17.84 0.44
CA GLU A 145 5.57 -17.84 1.34
C GLU A 145 6.03 -16.42 1.70
N GLN A 146 6.11 -15.51 0.72
CA GLN A 146 6.42 -14.11 1.00
C GLN A 146 5.40 -13.49 1.95
N LEU A 147 4.10 -13.74 1.73
CA LEU A 147 3.05 -13.25 2.61
C LEU A 147 3.23 -13.79 4.05
N LYS A 148 3.59 -15.07 4.17
CA LYS A 148 3.85 -15.72 5.46
C LYS A 148 5.03 -15.08 6.18
N GLU A 149 6.13 -14.81 5.47
CA GLU A 149 7.30 -14.14 6.03
C GLU A 149 7.00 -12.71 6.47
N GLN A 150 6.25 -11.95 5.67
CA GLN A 150 5.84 -10.59 6.03
C GLN A 150 4.99 -10.57 7.31
N ILE A 151 4.01 -11.46 7.42
CA ILE A 151 3.16 -11.57 8.63
C ILE A 151 3.98 -12.01 9.83
N LYS A 152 4.81 -13.04 9.68
CA LYS A 152 5.67 -13.54 10.76
C LYS A 152 6.69 -12.49 11.21
N GLY A 153 7.20 -11.68 10.28
CA GLY A 153 8.09 -10.57 10.56
C GLY A 153 7.38 -9.46 11.34
N SER A 154 6.20 -9.05 10.87
CA SER A 154 5.39 -8.00 11.50
C SER A 154 4.87 -8.39 12.89
N LEU A 155 4.48 -9.66 13.08
CA LEU A 155 3.93 -10.17 14.35
C LEU A 155 4.96 -10.95 15.18
N ARG A 156 6.26 -10.78 14.93
CA ARG A 156 7.30 -11.62 15.54
C ARG A 156 7.26 -11.59 17.08
N LYS A 157 6.98 -10.42 17.66
CA LYS A 157 6.94 -10.23 19.12
C LYS A 157 5.70 -10.91 19.71
N GLU A 158 4.56 -10.70 19.07
CA GLU A 158 3.25 -11.24 19.44
C GLU A 158 3.24 -12.77 19.35
N LEU A 159 3.80 -13.32 18.28
CA LEU A 159 3.94 -14.77 18.10
C LEU A 159 4.83 -15.39 19.17
N ARG A 160 5.95 -14.73 19.53
CA ARG A 160 6.82 -15.19 20.62
C ARG A 160 6.13 -15.11 21.99
N MET A 161 5.34 -14.07 22.23
CA MET A 161 4.55 -13.95 23.45
C MET A 161 3.50 -15.07 23.53
N ALA A 162 2.85 -15.41 22.43
CA ALA A 162 1.93 -16.54 22.36
C ALA A 162 2.64 -17.89 22.63
N GLU A 163 3.82 -18.13 22.02
CA GLU A 163 4.62 -19.33 22.29
C GLU A 163 5.01 -19.44 23.78
N LEU A 164 5.44 -18.35 24.40
CA LEU A 164 5.78 -18.32 25.83
C LEU A 164 4.56 -18.52 26.72
N ALA A 165 3.42 -17.92 26.37
CA ALA A 165 2.16 -18.13 27.06
C ALA A 165 1.74 -19.61 27.01
N GLY A 166 1.90 -20.27 25.86
CA GLY A 166 1.66 -21.71 25.73
C GLY A 166 2.53 -22.55 26.67
N ALA A 167 3.80 -22.18 26.82
CA ALA A 167 4.71 -22.82 27.78
C ALA A 167 4.24 -22.60 29.24
N LEU A 168 3.85 -21.36 29.57
CA LEU A 168 3.39 -20.99 30.90
C LEU A 168 2.10 -21.72 31.28
N PHE A 169 1.11 -21.77 30.38
CA PHE A 169 -0.12 -22.54 30.62
C PHE A 169 0.17 -24.03 30.76
N GLY A 170 1.06 -24.59 29.93
CA GLY A 170 1.49 -25.97 30.06
C GLY A 170 2.16 -26.25 31.42
N LEU A 171 2.96 -25.30 31.92
CA LEU A 171 3.57 -25.39 33.25
C LEU A 171 2.52 -25.35 34.37
N VAL A 172 1.57 -24.42 34.31
CA VAL A 172 0.49 -24.30 35.29
C VAL A 172 -0.37 -25.58 35.34
N ILE A 173 -0.76 -26.10 34.17
CA ILE A 173 -1.50 -27.37 34.07
C ILE A 173 -0.70 -28.52 34.66
N GLY A 174 0.59 -28.60 34.36
CA GLY A 174 1.44 -29.65 34.88
C GLY A 174 1.70 -29.57 36.38
N LEU A 175 1.77 -28.36 36.97
CA LEU A 175 1.82 -28.16 38.42
C LEU A 175 0.52 -28.65 39.09
N LEU A 176 -0.64 -28.36 38.48
CA LEU A 176 -1.92 -28.89 38.96
C LEU A 176 -1.95 -30.42 38.89
N GLN A 177 -1.47 -31.02 37.80
CA GLN A 177 -1.37 -32.47 37.66
C GLN A 177 -0.44 -33.08 38.72
N LEU A 178 0.71 -32.45 38.99
CA LEU A 178 1.62 -32.87 40.05
C LEU A 178 0.96 -32.83 41.42
N MET A 179 0.21 -31.76 41.73
CA MET A 179 -0.49 -31.60 43.00
C MET A 179 -1.55 -32.70 43.21
N ILE A 180 -2.33 -32.99 42.16
CA ILE A 180 -3.33 -34.08 42.18
C ILE A 180 -2.64 -35.44 42.37
N ALA A 181 -1.55 -35.70 41.64
CA ALA A 181 -0.82 -36.95 41.73
C ALA A 181 -0.23 -37.18 43.13
N LEU A 182 0.32 -36.14 43.75
CA LEU A 182 0.85 -36.21 45.12
C LEU A 182 -0.26 -36.47 46.15
N HIS A 183 -1.45 -35.89 45.98
CA HIS A 183 -2.57 -36.11 46.89
C HIS A 183 -3.15 -37.53 46.80
N HIS A 184 -3.16 -38.14 45.62
CA HIS A 184 -3.64 -39.53 45.43
C HIS A 184 -2.60 -40.59 45.87
N THR A 185 -1.31 -40.25 45.92
CA THR A 185 -0.24 -41.20 46.28
C THR A 185 0.03 -41.27 47.79
N ASN A 186 -0.59 -40.37 48.58
CA ASN A 186 -0.55 -40.33 50.05
C ASN A 186 -1.83 -40.95 50.63
#